data_AF-A0A402AQG9-F1
#
_entry.id   AF-A0A402AQG9-F1
#
_cell.length_a   1.000
_cell.length_b   1.000
_cell.length_c   1.000
_cell.angle_alpha   90.00
_cell.angle_beta   90.00
_cell.angle_gamma   90.00
#
_symmetry.space_group_name_H-M   'P 1'
#
loop_
_entity.id
_entity.type
_entity.pdbx_description
1 polymer ?
#
loop_
_entity_poly.entity_id
_entity_poly.type
_entity_poly.pdbx_seq_one_letter_code
_entity_poly.pdbx_strand_id
1 'polypeptide(L)'
;MAVFDGLPIIDGHNDTLLRLHSALSGQAGTEQGVGPDFFVESSEGHLDLPRARRGGLAGGFFAIFPRHPEQARLMNEHLVISEGAYEVRPLPAVDPAYAQQLTLAVAARLFRLEAAAQGQLKVVRSVAELQHCLQEGILAIILHFEGPRPLIPGWMRWRSFTRRACVRWAWSGAVPTPLVTVSPSVFPTRLMLDLA
;
A
#
# COMPACT_ATOMS: atom_id res chain seq x y z
N MET A 1 10.56 4.84 28.01
CA MET A 1 10.63 6.22 27.49
C MET A 1 9.66 6.32 26.33
N ALA A 2 8.95 7.43 26.14
CA ALA A 2 8.08 7.59 24.98
C ALA A 2 8.95 7.69 23.72
N VAL A 3 8.70 6.84 22.73
CA VAL A 3 9.50 6.80 21.49
C VAL A 3 9.03 7.85 20.46
N PHE A 4 7.87 8.46 20.72
CA PHE A 4 7.33 9.56 19.93
C PHE A 4 7.18 10.79 20.82
N ASP A 5 7.62 11.95 20.33
CA ASP A 5 7.47 13.25 21.01
C ASP A 5 6.04 13.83 20.85
N GLY A 6 5.05 12.99 20.51
CA GLY A 6 3.67 13.35 20.23
C GLY A 6 2.75 12.12 20.05
N LEU A 7 1.51 12.34 19.61
CA LEU A 7 0.56 11.25 19.34
C LEU A 7 1.06 10.40 18.15
N PRO A 8 1.22 9.08 18.31
CA PRO A 8 1.62 8.21 17.20
C PRO A 8 0.52 8.17 16.14
N ILE A 9 0.86 8.54 14.90
CA ILE A 9 -0.10 8.58 13.79
C ILE A 9 -0.11 7.24 13.08
N ILE A 10 -1.31 6.68 12.88
CA ILE A 10 -1.56 5.57 11.96
C ILE A 10 -2.24 6.11 10.71
N ASP A 11 -1.55 6.06 9.59
CA ASP A 11 -2.10 6.44 8.30
C ASP A 11 -3.03 5.36 7.75
N GLY A 12 -4.25 5.75 7.36
CA GLY A 12 -5.28 4.85 6.87
C GLY A 12 -5.02 4.32 5.46
N HIS A 13 -4.18 4.99 4.65
CA HIS A 13 -3.85 4.59 3.29
C HIS A 13 -2.73 5.47 2.69
N ASN A 14 -1.69 4.85 2.11
CA ASN A 14 -0.76 5.53 1.21
C ASN A 14 -0.25 4.64 0.07
N ASP A 15 0.22 5.31 -0.99
CA ASP A 15 0.71 4.73 -2.24
C ASP A 15 2.23 4.62 -2.34
N THR A 16 2.94 4.70 -1.20
CA THR A 16 4.41 4.78 -1.17
C THR A 16 5.08 3.62 -1.89
N LEU A 17 4.53 2.40 -1.75
CA LEU A 17 5.07 1.20 -2.42
C LEU A 17 5.03 1.30 -3.95
N LEU A 18 4.02 1.96 -4.50
CA LEU A 18 3.86 2.12 -5.94
C LEU A 18 4.86 3.14 -6.48
N ARG A 19 5.07 4.26 -5.77
CA ARG A 19 6.14 5.23 -6.10
C ARG A 19 7.50 4.55 -6.12
N LEU A 20 7.83 3.85 -5.03
CA LEU A 20 9.08 3.11 -4.93
C LEU A 20 9.21 2.18 -6.15
N HIS A 21 8.19 1.35 -6.42
CA HIS A 21 8.17 0.41 -7.54
C HIS A 21 8.40 1.07 -8.90
N SER A 22 7.60 2.08 -9.28
CA SER A 22 7.64 2.74 -10.58
C SER A 22 8.99 3.38 -10.91
N ALA A 23 9.67 3.93 -9.90
CA ALA A 23 10.99 4.54 -10.09
C ALA A 23 12.09 3.51 -10.40
N LEU A 24 11.98 2.25 -9.91
CA LEU A 24 12.94 1.21 -10.28
C LEU A 24 12.63 0.55 -11.63
N SER A 25 11.35 0.46 -12.01
CA SER A 25 10.94 -0.16 -13.28
C SER A 25 11.09 0.77 -14.48
N GLY A 26 11.65 1.98 -14.30
CA GLY A 26 11.81 2.98 -15.36
C GLY A 26 10.50 3.57 -15.87
N GLN A 27 9.37 3.28 -15.19
CA GLN A 27 8.04 3.75 -15.57
C GLN A 27 7.81 5.22 -15.20
N ALA A 28 8.72 5.83 -14.42
CA ALA A 28 8.66 7.20 -13.96
C ALA A 28 9.66 8.14 -14.69
N GLY A 29 10.27 7.72 -15.80
CA GLY A 29 11.29 8.51 -16.50
C GLY A 29 12.63 8.61 -15.75
N THR A 30 12.80 7.84 -14.67
CA THR A 30 14.04 7.69 -13.92
C THR A 30 14.96 6.67 -14.59
N GLU A 31 16.28 6.84 -14.46
CA GLU A 31 17.26 5.86 -14.92
C GLU A 31 16.92 4.47 -14.34
N GLN A 32 16.78 3.48 -15.23
CA GLN A 32 16.41 2.12 -14.84
C GLN A 32 17.41 1.59 -13.80
N GLY A 33 16.90 1.16 -12.64
CA GLY A 33 17.71 0.54 -11.59
C GLY A 33 18.11 1.45 -10.42
N VAL A 34 17.90 2.77 -10.49
CA VAL A 34 18.12 3.69 -9.35
C VAL A 34 16.80 4.34 -8.94
N GLY A 35 16.10 3.70 -8.00
CA GLY A 35 14.87 4.22 -7.40
C GLY A 35 15.18 4.91 -6.08
N PRO A 36 14.29 5.77 -5.57
CA PRO A 36 14.50 6.46 -4.31
C PRO A 36 14.67 5.44 -3.18
N ASP A 37 15.69 5.65 -2.37
CA ASP A 37 15.91 4.91 -1.13
C ASP A 37 14.92 5.43 -0.08
N PHE A 38 14.08 4.54 0.45
CA PHE A 38 13.10 4.91 1.46
C PHE A 38 13.77 5.34 2.79
N PHE A 39 15.03 4.96 3.01
CA PHE A 39 15.78 5.33 4.22
C PHE A 39 16.47 6.70 4.10
N VAL A 40 16.48 7.30 2.91
CA VAL A 40 17.08 8.62 2.65
C VAL A 40 15.97 9.62 2.32
N GLU A 41 16.08 10.83 2.85
CA GLU A 41 15.10 11.88 2.57
C GLU A 41 15.16 12.25 1.08
N SER A 42 14.00 12.19 0.41
CA SER A 42 13.85 12.52 -1.00
C SER A 42 13.19 13.90 -1.15
N SER A 43 13.65 14.69 -2.12
CA SER A 43 13.00 15.94 -2.52
C SER A 43 11.65 15.72 -3.21
N GLU A 44 11.28 14.48 -3.48
CA GLU A 44 10.08 14.11 -4.20
C GLU A 44 9.21 13.12 -3.41
N GLY A 45 7.93 13.03 -3.78
CA GLY A 45 6.95 12.18 -3.12
C GLY A 45 6.53 12.70 -1.76
N HIS A 46 5.66 11.97 -1.07
CA HIS A 46 5.10 12.42 0.21
C HIS A 46 5.70 11.71 1.42
N LEU A 47 6.30 10.52 1.23
CA LEU A 47 6.74 9.69 2.34
C LEU A 47 8.10 9.02 2.04
N ASP A 48 9.00 9.17 3.00
CA ASP A 48 10.22 8.40 3.24
C ASP A 48 10.40 8.27 4.76
N LEU A 49 11.34 7.44 5.21
CA LEU A 49 11.51 7.18 6.64
C LEU A 49 11.87 8.46 7.41
N PRO A 50 12.82 9.31 6.98
CA PRO A 50 13.13 10.55 7.72
C PRO A 50 11.91 11.47 7.88
N ARG A 51 11.10 11.65 6.83
CA ARG A 51 9.86 12.44 6.92
C ARG A 51 8.79 11.75 7.76
N ALA A 52 8.66 10.43 7.68
CA ALA A 52 7.74 9.67 8.53
C ALA A 52 8.05 9.88 10.01
N ARG A 53 9.34 9.84 10.39
CA ARG A 53 9.81 10.10 11.75
C ARG A 53 9.51 11.52 12.21
N ARG A 54 9.88 12.51 11.39
CA ARG A 54 9.65 13.92 11.69
C ARG A 54 8.17 14.26 11.81
N GLY A 55 7.32 13.60 11.02
CA GLY A 55 5.87 13.78 11.04
C GLY A 55 5.13 12.94 12.10
N GLY A 56 5.82 12.12 12.89
CA GLY A 56 5.18 11.26 13.91
C GLY A 56 4.38 10.09 13.33
N LEU A 57 4.63 9.70 12.07
CA LEU A 57 4.01 8.53 11.47
C LEU A 57 4.60 7.26 12.10
N ALA A 58 3.79 6.58 12.90
CA ALA A 58 4.16 5.38 13.62
C ALA A 58 3.83 4.09 12.83
N GLY A 59 2.87 4.17 11.92
CA GLY A 59 2.55 3.10 10.99
C GLY A 59 1.47 3.48 9.99
N GLY A 60 1.12 2.55 9.11
CA GLY A 60 0.02 2.79 8.19
C GLY A 60 -0.28 1.64 7.23
N PHE A 61 -1.32 1.84 6.43
CA PHE A 61 -1.72 0.91 5.37
C PHE A 61 -1.00 1.26 4.06
N PHE A 62 -0.05 0.43 3.66
CA PHE A 62 0.75 0.63 2.45
C PHE A 62 0.12 -0.15 1.30
N ALA A 63 -0.45 0.58 0.35
CA ALA A 63 -1.27 0.02 -0.72
C ALA A 63 -0.43 -0.59 -1.84
N ILE A 64 -0.92 -1.72 -2.36
CA ILE A 64 -0.59 -2.26 -3.66
C ILE A 64 -1.85 -2.12 -4.52
N PHE A 65 -1.77 -1.24 -5.50
CA PHE A 65 -2.80 -1.01 -6.49
C PHE A 65 -2.28 -1.36 -7.89
N PRO A 66 -2.78 -2.44 -8.53
CA PRO A 66 -2.39 -2.81 -9.87
C PRO A 66 -2.96 -1.86 -10.92
N ARG A 67 -2.26 -0.75 -11.12
CA ARG A 67 -2.60 0.29 -12.10
C ARG A 67 -2.51 -0.22 -13.52
N HIS A 68 -3.34 0.28 -14.43
CA HIS A 68 -3.18 -0.02 -15.86
C HIS A 68 -1.81 0.54 -16.33
N PRO A 69 -1.04 -0.15 -17.20
CA PRO A 69 0.24 0.35 -17.70
C PRO A 69 0.13 1.75 -18.33
N GLU A 70 -0.97 1.99 -19.04
CA GLU A 70 -1.27 3.28 -19.68
C GLU A 70 -2.18 4.19 -18.83
N GLN A 71 -2.23 4.00 -17.50
CA GLN A 71 -3.21 4.69 -16.65
C GLN A 71 -3.13 6.22 -16.76
N ALA A 72 -1.93 6.81 -16.86
CA ALA A 72 -1.79 8.26 -17.03
C ALA A 72 -2.43 8.76 -18.34
N ARG A 73 -2.16 8.07 -19.46
CA ARG A 73 -2.76 8.37 -20.77
C ARG A 73 -4.27 8.23 -20.72
N LEU A 74 -4.75 7.10 -20.21
CA LEU A 74 -6.18 6.80 -20.14
C LEU A 74 -6.93 7.75 -19.20
N MET A 75 -6.32 8.20 -18.09
CA MET A 75 -6.95 9.18 -17.21
C MET A 75 -7.15 10.53 -17.91
N ASN A 76 -6.20 10.98 -18.73
CA ASN A 76 -6.37 12.19 -19.53
C ASN A 76 -7.47 12.04 -20.60
N GLU A 77 -7.59 10.86 -21.21
CA GLU A 77 -8.61 10.59 -22.22
C GLU A 77 -10.02 10.43 -21.63
N HIS A 78 -10.10 9.92 -20.40
CA HIS A 78 -11.36 9.59 -19.73
C HIS A 78 -11.82 10.69 -18.75
N LEU A 79 -11.00 11.70 -18.49
CA LEU A 79 -11.37 12.87 -17.71
C LEU A 79 -12.03 13.92 -18.62
N VAL A 80 -13.33 14.12 -18.43
CA VAL A 80 -14.09 15.19 -19.09
C VAL A 80 -14.32 16.29 -18.08
N ILE A 81 -13.74 17.47 -18.31
CA ILE A 81 -13.94 18.66 -17.47
C ILE A 81 -14.95 19.56 -18.17
N SER A 82 -16.01 19.95 -17.47
CA SER A 82 -17.02 20.91 -17.92
C SER A 82 -17.17 22.05 -16.92
N GLU A 83 -17.93 23.09 -17.26
CA GLU A 83 -18.09 24.25 -16.38
C GLU A 83 -18.77 23.85 -15.06
N GLY A 84 -17.98 23.85 -13.97
CA GLY A 84 -18.43 23.48 -12.63
C GLY A 84 -18.50 21.98 -12.33
N ALA A 85 -18.09 21.10 -13.25
CA ALA A 85 -18.15 19.65 -13.05
C ALA A 85 -17.02 18.89 -13.74
N TYR A 86 -16.85 17.63 -13.35
CA TYR A 86 -15.98 16.69 -14.05
C TYR A 86 -16.61 15.30 -14.05
N GLU A 87 -16.32 14.54 -15.09
CA GLU A 87 -16.66 13.13 -15.22
C GLU A 87 -15.37 12.33 -15.43
N VAL A 88 -15.20 11.25 -14.68
CA VAL A 88 -14.14 10.26 -14.93
C VAL A 88 -14.80 9.01 -15.48
N ARG A 89 -14.66 8.79 -16.79
CA ARG A 89 -15.21 7.60 -17.44
C ARG A 89 -14.47 6.35 -16.96
N PRO A 90 -15.16 5.20 -16.82
CA PRO A 90 -14.51 3.96 -16.41
C PRO A 90 -13.30 3.63 -17.30
N LEU A 91 -12.20 3.26 -16.66
CA LEU A 91 -11.02 2.78 -17.35
C LEU A 91 -11.22 1.34 -17.86
N PRO A 92 -10.51 0.93 -18.94
CA PRO A 92 -10.40 -0.46 -19.33
C PRO A 92 -9.96 -1.36 -18.16
N ALA A 93 -10.46 -2.60 -18.15
CA ALA A 93 -10.04 -3.58 -17.17
C ALA A 93 -8.53 -3.87 -17.30
N VAL A 94 -7.86 -4.02 -16.17
CA VAL A 94 -6.44 -4.41 -16.13
C VAL A 94 -6.33 -5.90 -16.41
N ASP A 95 -5.35 -6.28 -17.24
CA ASP A 95 -5.05 -7.69 -17.51
C ASP A 95 -4.74 -8.44 -16.18
N PRO A 96 -5.42 -9.57 -15.87
CA PRO A 96 -5.23 -10.27 -14.61
C PRO A 96 -3.81 -10.82 -14.39
N ALA A 97 -3.13 -11.26 -15.46
CA ALA A 97 -1.78 -11.81 -15.34
C ALA A 97 -0.78 -10.70 -15.01
N TYR A 98 -0.90 -9.55 -15.69
CA TYR A 98 -0.15 -8.34 -15.38
C TYR A 98 -0.40 -7.87 -13.93
N ALA A 99 -1.68 -7.79 -13.52
CA ALA A 99 -2.04 -7.35 -12.18
C ALA A 99 -1.42 -8.26 -11.10
N GLN A 100 -1.41 -9.58 -11.34
CA GLN A 100 -0.76 -10.53 -10.45
C GLN A 100 0.76 -10.34 -10.39
N GLN A 101 1.41 -10.17 -11.54
CA GLN A 101 2.86 -9.98 -11.61
C GLN A 101 3.30 -8.71 -10.88
N LEU A 102 2.62 -7.59 -11.13
CA LEU A 102 2.87 -6.32 -10.45
C LEU A 102 2.69 -6.47 -8.94
N THR A 103 1.58 -7.08 -8.53
CA THR A 103 1.27 -7.29 -7.11
C THR A 103 2.40 -8.05 -6.40
N LEU A 104 2.87 -9.14 -7.00
CA LEU A 104 3.95 -9.95 -6.44
C LEU A 104 5.27 -9.18 -6.42
N ALA A 105 5.56 -8.40 -7.45
CA ALA A 105 6.78 -7.61 -7.54
C ALA A 105 6.83 -6.51 -6.47
N VAL A 106 5.71 -5.80 -6.24
CA VAL A 106 5.60 -4.76 -5.21
C VAL A 106 5.67 -5.38 -3.81
N ALA A 107 4.98 -6.50 -3.57
CA ALA A 107 5.05 -7.18 -2.29
C ALA A 107 6.46 -7.72 -1.99
N ALA A 108 7.13 -8.34 -2.97
CA ALA A 108 8.50 -8.80 -2.82
C ALA A 108 9.46 -7.63 -2.50
N ARG A 109 9.20 -6.45 -3.06
CA ARG A 109 9.96 -5.24 -2.73
C ARG A 109 9.73 -4.79 -1.30
N LEU A 110 8.50 -4.79 -0.79
CA LEU A 110 8.22 -4.47 0.61
C LEU A 110 9.02 -5.37 1.56
N PHE A 111 9.04 -6.68 1.32
CA PHE A 111 9.82 -7.59 2.18
C PHE A 111 11.34 -7.39 2.06
N ARG A 112 11.85 -7.01 0.88
CA ARG A 112 13.26 -6.60 0.74
C ARG A 112 13.56 -5.32 1.51
N LEU A 113 12.61 -4.37 1.51
CA LEU A 113 12.73 -3.13 2.26
C LEU A 113 12.78 -3.41 3.77
N GLU A 114 11.89 -4.26 4.28
CA GLU A 114 11.92 -4.73 5.68
C GLU A 114 13.26 -5.38 6.04
N ALA A 115 13.77 -6.28 5.20
CA ALA A 115 15.05 -6.94 5.43
C ALA A 115 16.23 -5.95 5.47
N ALA A 116 16.19 -4.89 4.67
CA ALA A 116 17.20 -3.84 4.64
C ALA A 116 17.06 -2.80 5.77
N ALA A 117 15.91 -2.76 6.46
CA ALA A 117 15.59 -1.70 7.42
C ALA A 117 16.37 -1.75 8.73
N GLN A 118 17.10 -2.84 9.00
CA GLN A 118 17.87 -3.03 10.24
C GLN A 118 17.03 -2.79 11.51
N GLY A 119 15.76 -3.23 11.48
CA GLY A 119 14.82 -3.08 12.61
C GLY A 119 14.05 -1.75 12.66
N GLN A 120 14.29 -0.81 11.75
CA GLN A 120 13.59 0.48 11.73
C GLN A 120 12.17 0.41 11.14
N LEU A 121 11.85 -0.67 10.42
CA LEU A 121 10.58 -0.92 9.76
C LEU A 121 10.21 -2.39 9.93
N LYS A 122 8.91 -2.67 10.13
CA LYS A 122 8.37 -4.02 10.23
C LYS A 122 7.06 -4.16 9.47
N VAL A 123 6.90 -5.23 8.69
CA VAL A 123 5.62 -5.61 8.09
C VAL A 123 4.84 -6.41 9.12
N VAL A 124 3.77 -5.81 9.65
CA VAL A 124 3.00 -6.37 10.76
C VAL A 124 1.86 -7.28 10.28
N ARG A 125 1.57 -8.29 11.09
CA ARG A 125 0.62 -9.38 10.83
C ARG A 125 -0.41 -9.55 11.93
N SER A 126 -0.27 -8.82 13.02
CA SER A 126 -1.19 -8.83 14.15
C SER A 126 -1.22 -7.49 14.85
N VAL A 127 -2.27 -7.26 15.63
CA VAL A 127 -2.38 -6.09 16.50
C VAL A 127 -1.25 -6.07 17.53
N ALA A 128 -0.85 -7.24 18.06
CA ALA A 128 0.26 -7.33 19.01
C ALA A 128 1.59 -6.88 18.39
N GLU A 129 1.86 -7.27 17.14
CA GLU A 129 3.05 -6.79 16.43
C GLU A 129 3.00 -5.28 16.17
N LEU A 130 1.83 -4.75 15.81
CA LEU A 130 1.62 -3.30 15.66
C LEU A 130 1.91 -2.59 16.98
N GLN A 131 1.29 -3.00 18.08
CA GLN A 131 1.50 -2.41 19.41
C GLN A 131 2.98 -2.44 19.82
N HIS A 132 3.67 -3.55 19.57
CA HIS A 132 5.11 -3.64 19.83
C HIS A 132 5.90 -2.62 18.99
N CYS A 133 5.58 -2.47 17.70
CA CYS A 133 6.23 -1.46 16.86
C CYS A 133 5.99 -0.04 17.37
N LEU A 134 4.78 0.26 17.85
CA LEU A 134 4.47 1.57 18.44
C LEU A 134 5.26 1.82 19.73
N GLN A 135 5.47 0.79 20.54
CA GLN A 135 6.23 0.89 21.78
C GLN A 135 7.74 1.06 21.54
N GLU A 136 8.29 0.39 20.53
CA GLU A 136 9.72 0.44 20.18
C GLU A 136 10.05 1.56 19.17
N GLY A 137 9.03 2.28 18.70
CA GLY A 137 9.14 3.22 17.59
C GLY A 137 9.74 2.57 16.34
N ILE A 138 9.24 1.41 15.95
CA ILE A 138 9.50 0.79 14.65
C ILE A 138 8.36 1.24 13.71
N LEU A 139 8.67 1.65 12.48
CA LEU A 139 7.62 1.99 11.52
C LEU A 139 6.83 0.72 11.16
N ALA A 140 5.56 0.67 11.55
CA ALA A 140 4.69 -0.47 11.30
C ALA A 140 4.01 -0.37 9.93
N ILE A 141 4.27 -1.34 9.06
CA ILE A 141 3.63 -1.43 7.74
C ILE A 141 2.56 -2.51 7.76
N ILE A 142 1.31 -2.08 7.53
CA ILE A 142 0.18 -2.96 7.27
C ILE A 142 0.04 -3.07 5.75
N LEU A 143 0.18 -4.28 5.21
CA LEU A 143 0.03 -4.48 3.77
C LEU A 143 -1.43 -4.28 3.36
N HIS A 144 -1.67 -3.42 2.40
CA HIS A 144 -3.01 -3.11 1.92
C HIS A 144 -3.10 -3.44 0.43
N PHE A 145 -4.18 -4.10 0.02
CA PHE A 145 -4.48 -4.27 -1.40
C PHE A 145 -5.62 -3.33 -1.77
N GLU A 146 -5.37 -2.49 -2.76
CA GLU A 146 -6.38 -1.65 -3.36
C GLU A 146 -6.73 -2.25 -4.72
N GLY A 147 -8.02 -2.32 -5.05
CA GLY A 147 -8.51 -2.93 -6.28
C GLY A 147 -9.36 -4.18 -6.05
N PRO A 148 -10.05 -4.65 -7.11
CA PRO A 148 -10.76 -5.92 -7.03
C PRO A 148 -9.74 -7.01 -6.75
N ARG A 149 -10.13 -8.01 -5.94
CA ARG A 149 -9.28 -9.15 -5.56
C ARG A 149 -8.42 -9.56 -6.77
N PRO A 150 -7.08 -9.51 -6.70
CA PRO A 150 -6.25 -10.06 -7.74
C PRO A 150 -6.68 -11.51 -7.84
N LEU A 151 -7.21 -11.88 -9.00
CA LEU A 151 -7.52 -13.25 -9.36
C LEU A 151 -6.18 -13.96 -9.49
N ILE A 152 -5.51 -14.21 -8.36
CA ILE A 152 -4.34 -15.06 -8.26
C ILE A 152 -4.90 -16.46 -8.52
N PRO A 153 -4.63 -17.10 -9.67
CA PRO A 153 -5.11 -18.45 -9.89
C PRO A 153 -4.45 -19.36 -8.85
N GLY A 154 -5.27 -20.05 -8.06
CA GLY A 154 -4.84 -20.95 -6.99
C GLY A 154 -5.01 -20.39 -5.56
N TRP A 155 -6.06 -20.84 -4.89
CA TRP A 155 -6.30 -20.63 -3.44
C TRP A 155 -5.10 -21.02 -2.54
N MET A 156 -4.20 -21.89 -3.02
CA MET A 156 -3.02 -22.33 -2.26
C MET A 156 -1.88 -21.28 -2.18
N ARG A 157 -1.73 -20.41 -3.19
CA ARG A 157 -0.71 -19.34 -3.18
C ARG A 157 -1.15 -18.14 -2.33
N TRP A 158 -2.44 -18.05 -2.03
CA TRP A 158 -3.06 -16.99 -1.22
C TRP A 158 -2.87 -17.19 0.29
N ARG A 159 -2.95 -18.45 0.80
CA ARG A 159 -2.70 -18.76 2.23
C ARG A 159 -1.27 -18.43 2.68
N SER A 160 -0.28 -18.58 1.81
CA SER A 160 1.09 -18.22 2.14
C SER A 160 1.30 -16.70 2.14
N PHE A 161 0.46 -15.95 1.43
CA PHE A 161 0.52 -14.50 1.37
C PHE A 161 -0.21 -13.84 2.57
N THR A 162 -1.41 -14.31 2.92
CA THR A 162 -2.16 -13.81 4.08
C THR A 162 -1.57 -14.24 5.42
N ARG A 163 -0.75 -15.29 5.48
CA ARG A 163 0.10 -15.58 6.65
C ARG A 163 1.25 -14.58 6.82
N ARG A 164 1.58 -13.80 5.79
CA ARG A 164 2.73 -12.89 5.76
C ARG A 164 2.36 -11.41 5.97
N ALA A 165 1.08 -11.05 5.96
CA ALA A 165 0.61 -9.70 6.28
C ALA A 165 -0.89 -9.64 6.64
N CYS A 166 -1.28 -8.71 7.51
CA CYS A 166 -2.67 -8.25 7.59
C CYS A 166 -3.07 -7.62 6.26
N VAL A 167 -4.31 -7.83 5.81
CA VAL A 167 -4.78 -7.35 4.51
C VAL A 167 -6.11 -6.61 4.66
N ARG A 168 -6.15 -5.35 4.23
CA ARG A 168 -7.40 -4.60 3.97
C ARG A 168 -7.64 -4.50 2.47
N TRP A 169 -8.90 -4.49 2.05
CA TRP A 169 -9.34 -4.29 0.67
C TRP A 169 -10.15 -2.99 0.55
N ALA A 170 -9.92 -2.21 -0.49
CA ALA A 170 -10.74 -1.04 -0.86
C ALA A 170 -10.80 -0.94 -2.40
N TRP A 171 -11.93 -0.52 -2.97
CA TRP A 171 -12.14 -0.43 -4.42
C TRP A 171 -13.11 0.70 -4.78
N SER A 172 -12.86 1.40 -5.88
CA SER A 172 -13.70 2.48 -6.43
C SER A 172 -14.09 2.30 -7.91
N GLY A 173 -13.91 1.11 -8.51
CA GLY A 173 -14.20 0.87 -9.93
C GLY A 173 -15.67 0.50 -10.25
N ALA A 174 -15.95 0.17 -11.52
CA ALA A 174 -17.30 0.01 -12.08
C ALA A 174 -17.69 -1.42 -12.54
N VAL A 175 -17.02 -2.46 -12.05
CA VAL A 175 -17.35 -3.88 -12.37
C VAL A 175 -18.01 -4.55 -11.16
N PRO A 176 -19.24 -5.09 -11.27
CA PRO A 176 -19.84 -5.86 -10.19
C PRO A 176 -19.06 -7.16 -10.02
N THR A 177 -18.02 -7.13 -9.18
CA THR A 177 -17.50 -8.34 -8.57
C THR A 177 -18.45 -8.67 -7.42
N PRO A 178 -18.89 -9.93 -7.26
CA PRO A 178 -19.76 -10.27 -6.14
C PRO A 178 -19.06 -9.85 -4.84
N LEU A 179 -19.75 -9.04 -4.06
CA LEU A 179 -19.39 -8.70 -2.68
C LEU A 179 -19.31 -10.01 -1.90
N VAL A 180 -18.12 -10.63 -1.89
CA VAL A 180 -17.84 -11.73 -0.99
C VAL A 180 -17.51 -11.10 0.35
N THR A 181 -18.47 -11.24 1.27
CA THR A 181 -18.40 -10.86 2.66
C THR A 181 -17.03 -11.22 3.24
N VAL A 182 -16.33 -10.22 3.77
CA VAL A 182 -15.12 -10.44 4.56
C VAL A 182 -15.54 -11.33 5.74
N SER A 183 -14.92 -12.50 5.88
CA SER A 183 -15.13 -13.32 7.07
C SER A 183 -14.72 -12.48 8.29
N PRO A 184 -15.59 -12.31 9.30
CA PRO A 184 -15.29 -11.52 10.50
C PRO A 184 -14.18 -12.12 11.36
N SER A 185 -13.61 -13.27 10.95
CA SER A 185 -12.57 -13.99 11.67
C SER A 185 -11.16 -13.39 11.57
N VAL A 186 -10.94 -12.35 10.75
CA VAL A 186 -9.59 -11.77 10.55
C VAL A 186 -9.42 -10.37 11.14
N PHE A 187 -10.50 -9.66 11.45
CA PHE A 187 -10.45 -8.41 12.23
C PHE A 187 -11.86 -8.09 12.76
N PRO A 188 -12.10 -8.09 14.09
CA PRO A 188 -13.33 -7.52 14.61
C PRO A 188 -13.34 -6.02 14.29
N THR A 189 -14.51 -5.50 13.93
CA THR A 189 -14.81 -4.13 13.48
C THR A 189 -14.51 -3.03 14.52
N ARG A 190 -13.73 -3.32 15.56
CA ARG A 190 -13.61 -2.51 16.79
C ARG A 190 -12.28 -1.75 16.95
N LEU A 191 -11.38 -1.81 15.98
CA LEU A 191 -10.01 -1.26 16.13
C LEU A 191 -9.94 0.26 16.38
N MET A 192 -10.95 1.05 16.00
CA MET A 192 -10.93 2.50 16.27
C MET A 192 -11.54 2.90 17.64
N LEU A 193 -12.21 1.98 18.34
CA LEU A 193 -12.82 2.28 19.64
C LEU A 193 -11.93 1.90 20.83
N ASP A 194 -10.98 0.99 20.64
CA ASP A 194 -10.10 0.51 21.72
C ASP A 194 -8.76 1.28 21.79
N LEU A 195 -8.62 2.38 21.03
CA LEU A 195 -7.45 3.28 21.01
C LEU A 195 -7.78 4.70 21.52
N ALA A 196 -8.95 4.91 22.11
CA ALA A 196 -9.36 6.13 22.83
C ALA A 196 -9.41 5.85 24.33
#